data_AF-A0A1E8CSX3-F1
#
_entry.id   AF-A0A1E8CSX3-F1
#
_cell.length_a   1.000
_cell.length_b   1.000
_cell.length_c   1.000
_cell.angle_alpha   90.00
_cell.angle_beta   90.00
_cell.angle_gamma   90.00
#
_symmetry.space_group_name_H-M   'P 1'
#
loop_
_entity.id
_entity.type
_entity.pdbx_description
1 polymer ?
#
loop_
_entity_poly.entity_id
_entity_poly.type
_entity_poly.pdbx_seq_one_letter_code
_entity_poly.pdbx_strand_id
1 'polypeptide(L)'
;MSQPSYGDPDGYGVYGVLQQTDDGLLLCADCGLRFEHLGLHAAHVHDGAANYRVRHGLKRTRGLVADSVRAKQVQNGTRISASPAGQALAQARDPRRAARIWREMGAPVSAEAAQERDQRMSAVGKAGRKGTVTVCAECQVEFCALIAAGKRRYCGRSCANRANRRAPRRPGSGPP
;
A
#
# COMPACT_ATOMS: atom_id res chain seq x y z
N MET A 1 20.51 1.22 24.55
CA MET A 1 19.18 1.86 24.58
C MET A 1 18.19 0.79 25.01
N SER A 2 17.50 1.00 26.14
CA SER A 2 16.47 0.04 26.61
C SER A 2 15.33 0.01 25.60
N GLN A 3 14.79 -1.16 25.28
CA GLN A 3 13.58 -1.24 24.47
C GLN A 3 12.40 -0.66 25.28
N PRO A 4 11.52 0.15 24.66
CA PRO A 4 10.34 0.66 25.35
C PRO A 4 9.44 -0.51 25.77
N SER A 5 8.96 -0.44 27.00
CA SER A 5 7.97 -1.37 27.56
C SER A 5 6.57 -0.92 27.17
N TYR A 6 5.62 -1.86 27.22
CA TYR A 6 4.21 -1.54 27.08
C TYR A 6 3.80 -0.50 28.13
N GLY A 7 3.14 0.57 27.70
CA GLY A 7 2.71 1.66 28.58
C GLY A 7 3.72 2.81 28.72
N ASP A 8 4.93 2.68 28.18
CA ASP A 8 5.91 3.76 28.20
C ASP A 8 5.47 4.92 27.28
N PRO A 9 5.86 6.17 27.59
CA PRO A 9 5.67 7.29 26.67
C PRO A 9 6.32 7.02 25.31
N ASP A 10 5.59 7.29 24.24
CA ASP A 10 6.00 7.04 22.85
C ASP A 10 5.60 8.21 21.95
N GLY A 11 6.53 9.16 21.81
CA GLY A 11 6.27 10.42 21.10
C GLY A 11 5.11 11.18 21.73
N TYR A 12 4.03 11.34 20.97
CA TYR A 12 2.79 11.97 21.43
C TYR A 12 1.80 10.99 22.07
N GLY A 13 2.09 9.68 22.05
CA GLY A 13 1.21 8.62 22.55
C GLY A 13 1.90 7.72 23.58
N VAL A 14 1.43 6.47 23.64
CA VAL A 14 1.87 5.45 24.59
C VAL A 14 2.21 4.16 23.84
N TYR A 15 3.37 3.59 24.11
CA TYR A 15 3.86 2.39 23.42
C TYR A 15 2.91 1.21 23.65
N GLY A 16 2.51 0.56 22.55
CA GLY A 16 1.58 -0.56 22.55
C GLY A 16 0.11 -0.18 22.71
N VAL A 17 -0.21 1.11 22.86
CA VAL A 17 -1.58 1.59 23.06
C VAL A 17 -1.98 2.49 21.89
N LEU A 18 -3.05 2.09 21.19
CA LEU A 18 -3.67 2.98 20.21
C LEU A 18 -4.61 3.93 20.94
N GLN A 19 -4.18 5.16 21.16
CA GLN A 19 -4.96 6.17 21.86
C GLN A 19 -6.08 6.72 20.99
N GLN A 20 -7.26 6.80 21.60
CA GLN A 20 -8.41 7.51 21.07
C GLN A 20 -8.70 8.70 22.00
N THR A 21 -8.94 9.85 21.40
CA THR A 21 -9.28 11.08 22.12
C THR A 21 -10.76 11.10 22.48
N ASP A 22 -11.15 12.02 23.35
CA ASP A 22 -12.55 12.18 23.78
C ASP A 22 -13.50 12.45 22.60
N ASP A 23 -13.01 13.14 21.56
CA ASP A 23 -13.73 13.38 20.31
C ASP A 23 -13.88 12.12 19.42
N GLY A 24 -13.42 10.96 19.90
CA GLY A 24 -13.48 9.69 19.18
C GLY A 24 -12.45 9.51 18.06
N LEU A 25 -11.49 10.42 17.91
CA LEU A 25 -10.43 10.36 16.90
C LEU A 25 -9.19 9.62 17.43
N LEU A 26 -8.41 9.03 16.53
CA LEU A 26 -7.15 8.37 16.91
C LEU A 26 -6.01 9.38 16.93
N LEU A 27 -5.22 9.38 18.00
CA LEU A 27 -4.01 10.19 18.13
C LEU A 27 -2.85 9.52 17.38
N CYS A 28 -2.16 10.28 16.53
CA CYS A 28 -0.92 9.82 15.90
C CYS A 28 0.26 10.02 16.86
N ALA A 29 0.88 8.93 17.33
CA ALA A 29 2.08 8.96 18.16
C ALA A 29 3.29 9.67 17.52
N ASP A 30 3.41 9.70 16.18
CA ASP A 30 4.53 10.35 15.47
C ASP A 30 4.41 11.88 15.44
N CYS A 31 3.19 12.43 15.29
CA CYS A 31 2.99 13.86 15.00
C CYS A 31 1.94 14.57 15.88
N GLY A 32 1.24 13.85 16.77
CA GLY A 32 0.25 14.40 17.70
C GLY A 32 -1.08 14.83 17.06
N LEU A 33 -1.22 14.71 15.74
CA LEU A 33 -2.47 15.00 15.05
C LEU A 33 -3.51 13.88 15.24
N ARG A 34 -4.80 14.21 15.03
CA ARG A 34 -5.93 13.34 15.33
C ARG A 34 -6.68 12.96 14.05
N PHE A 35 -7.01 11.69 13.88
CA PHE A 35 -7.63 11.19 12.64
C PHE A 35 -8.67 10.09 12.88
N GLU A 36 -9.72 10.08 12.06
CA GLU A 36 -10.60 8.91 11.95
C GLU A 36 -9.90 7.73 11.24
N HIS A 37 -9.01 8.03 10.29
CA HIS A 37 -8.29 7.07 9.46
C HIS A 37 -6.78 7.18 9.65
N LEU A 38 -6.29 6.84 10.84
CA LEU A 38 -4.86 6.90 11.17
C LEU A 38 -3.99 6.07 10.23
N GLY A 39 -4.47 4.90 9.79
CA GLY A 39 -3.72 4.05 8.86
C GLY A 39 -3.48 4.70 7.50
N LEU A 40 -4.43 5.51 7.02
CA LEU A 40 -4.29 6.26 5.78
C LEU A 40 -3.28 7.40 5.96
N HIS A 41 -3.41 8.14 7.06
CA HIS A 41 -2.45 9.18 7.43
C HIS A 41 -1.01 8.63 7.50
N ALA A 42 -0.80 7.52 8.23
CA ALA A 42 0.50 6.89 8.35
C ALA A 42 1.06 6.39 7.00
N ALA A 43 0.20 6.03 6.05
CA ALA A 43 0.62 5.63 4.70
C ALA A 43 1.05 6.80 3.81
N HIS A 44 0.49 7.99 4.01
CA HIS A 44 0.80 9.15 3.18
C HIS A 44 1.87 10.07 3.77
N VAL A 45 1.96 10.14 5.10
CA VAL A 45 2.80 11.12 5.80
C VAL A 45 4.01 10.46 6.48
N HIS A 46 3.93 9.15 6.73
CA HIS A 46 4.98 8.39 7.43
C HIS A 46 5.37 7.14 6.64
N ASP A 47 6.10 6.21 7.27
CA ASP A 47 6.61 5.00 6.62
C ASP A 47 5.58 3.89 6.40
N GLY A 48 4.28 4.20 6.41
CA GLY A 48 3.24 3.21 6.22
C GLY A 48 2.61 2.67 7.50
N ALA A 49 1.35 2.26 7.39
CA ALA A 49 0.57 1.68 8.48
C ALA A 49 1.19 0.41 9.09
N ALA A 50 1.93 -0.39 8.30
CA ALA A 50 2.60 -1.59 8.81
C ALA A 50 3.77 -1.23 9.73
N ASN A 51 4.64 -0.33 9.26
CA ASN A 51 5.79 0.14 10.02
C ASN A 51 5.36 0.95 11.25
N TYR A 52 4.31 1.75 11.12
CA TYR A 52 3.68 2.44 12.24
C TYR A 52 3.35 1.49 13.39
N ARG A 53 2.69 0.35 13.11
CA ARG A 53 2.36 -0.63 14.14
C ARG A 53 3.59 -1.21 14.81
N VAL A 54 4.61 -1.58 14.03
CA VAL A 54 5.85 -2.15 14.57
C VAL A 54 6.55 -1.13 15.47
N ARG A 55 6.67 0.11 15.01
CA ARG A 55 7.37 1.18 15.71
C ARG A 55 6.73 1.50 17.06
N HIS A 56 5.40 1.50 17.13
CA HIS A 56 4.63 1.86 18.32
C HIS A 56 4.10 0.64 19.09
N GLY A 57 4.68 -0.54 18.88
CA GLY A 57 4.35 -1.75 19.66
C GLY A 57 2.93 -2.30 19.45
N LEU A 58 2.25 -1.91 18.38
CA LEU A 58 0.89 -2.35 18.07
C LEU A 58 0.90 -3.71 17.36
N LYS A 59 -0.08 -4.56 17.70
CA LYS A 59 -0.31 -5.82 16.99
C LYS A 59 -0.52 -5.55 15.50
N ARG A 60 0.05 -6.40 14.64
CA ARG A 60 -0.09 -6.31 13.17
C ARG A 60 -1.55 -6.25 12.70
N THR A 61 -2.45 -6.95 13.40
CA THR A 61 -3.89 -6.99 13.11
C THR A 61 -4.68 -5.82 13.70
N ARG A 62 -4.05 -4.92 14.46
CA ARG A 62 -4.73 -3.76 15.05
C ARG A 62 -5.23 -2.84 13.94
N GLY A 63 -6.54 -2.59 13.92
CA GLY A 63 -7.13 -1.58 13.04
C GLY A 63 -6.63 -0.18 13.42
N LEU A 64 -6.24 0.62 12.43
CA LEU A 64 -5.84 2.01 12.61
C LEU A 64 -6.94 2.95 12.10
N VAL A 65 -8.16 2.67 12.54
CA VAL A 65 -9.36 3.47 12.27
C VAL A 65 -10.11 3.69 13.56
N ALA A 66 -10.75 4.84 13.70
CA ALA A 66 -11.59 5.15 14.84
C ALA A 66 -12.75 4.15 14.96
N ASP A 67 -13.25 3.97 16.18
CA ASP A 67 -14.31 3.00 16.45
C ASP A 67 -15.61 3.31 15.70
N SER A 68 -15.93 4.59 15.48
CA SER A 68 -17.07 5.02 14.66
C SER A 68 -16.98 4.52 13.22
N VAL A 69 -15.80 4.60 12.61
CA VAL A 69 -15.52 4.09 11.26
C VAL A 69 -15.58 2.57 11.25
N ARG A 70 -14.98 1.92 12.25
CA ARG A 70 -15.01 0.47 12.38
C ARG A 70 -16.45 -0.05 12.48
N ALA A 71 -17.30 0.61 13.27
CA ALA A 71 -18.71 0.27 13.41
C ALA A 71 -19.45 0.37 12.06
N LYS A 72 -19.24 1.47 11.31
CA LYS A 72 -19.81 1.64 9.96
C LYS A 72 -19.34 0.55 8.99
N GLN A 73 -18.07 0.15 9.05
CA GLN A 73 -17.53 -0.93 8.20
C GLN A 73 -18.18 -2.28 8.53
N VAL A 74 -18.32 -2.61 9.81
CA VAL A 74 -19.01 -3.85 10.25
C VAL A 74 -20.46 -3.83 9.78
N GLN A 75 -21.19 -2.75 10.01
CA GLN A 75 -22.58 -2.61 9.58
C GLN A 75 -22.74 -2.79 8.07
N ASN A 76 -21.88 -2.14 7.28
CA ASN A 76 -21.86 -2.28 5.82
C ASN A 76 -21.53 -3.71 5.38
N GLY A 77 -20.56 -4.35 6.03
CA GLY A 77 -20.21 -5.74 5.79
C GLY A 77 -21.41 -6.66 6.01
N THR A 78 -22.06 -6.55 7.17
CA THR A 78 -23.27 -7.32 7.50
C THR A 78 -24.38 -7.10 6.47
N ARG A 79 -24.63 -5.84 6.09
CA ARG A 79 -25.65 -5.50 5.08
C ARG A 79 -25.35 -6.14 3.72
N ILE A 80 -24.10 -6.08 3.26
CA ILE A 80 -23.70 -6.67 1.99
C ILE A 80 -23.82 -8.19 2.05
N SER A 81 -23.34 -8.82 3.11
CA SER A 81 -23.44 -10.27 3.30
C SER A 81 -24.88 -10.76 3.37
N ALA A 82 -25.79 -9.99 3.96
CA ALA A 82 -27.22 -10.31 4.02
C ALA A 82 -27.94 -10.11 2.69
N SER A 83 -27.37 -9.37 1.74
CA SER A 83 -28.01 -9.12 0.44
C SER A 83 -28.09 -10.41 -0.42
N PRO A 84 -29.04 -10.51 -1.37
CA PRO A 84 -29.13 -11.67 -2.26
C PRO A 84 -27.83 -11.95 -3.02
N ALA A 85 -27.14 -10.91 -3.48
CA ALA A 85 -25.84 -11.05 -4.15
C ALA A 85 -24.75 -11.57 -3.19
N GLY A 86 -24.74 -11.10 -1.94
CA GLY A 86 -23.83 -11.60 -0.90
C GLY A 86 -24.07 -13.06 -0.55
N GLN A 87 -25.33 -13.48 -0.44
CA GLN A 87 -25.70 -14.87 -0.20
C GLN A 87 -25.35 -15.78 -1.39
N ALA A 88 -25.62 -15.34 -2.62
CA ALA A 88 -25.23 -16.06 -3.83
C ALA A 88 -23.72 -16.24 -3.93
N LEU A 89 -22.94 -15.19 -3.61
CA LEU A 89 -21.48 -15.27 -3.55
C LEU A 89 -21.01 -16.25 -2.47
N ALA A 90 -21.65 -16.25 -1.29
CA ALA A 90 -21.32 -17.18 -0.21
C ALA A 90 -21.58 -18.64 -0.63
N GLN A 91 -22.69 -18.91 -1.30
CA GLN A 91 -23.05 -20.24 -1.82
C GLN A 91 -22.11 -20.70 -2.95
N ALA A 92 -21.72 -19.79 -3.85
CA ALA A 92 -20.81 -20.10 -4.96
C ALA A 92 -19.35 -20.30 -4.52
N ARG A 93 -19.00 -19.92 -3.28
CA ARG A 93 -17.63 -20.03 -2.77
C ARG A 93 -17.30 -21.48 -2.43
N ASP A 94 -16.23 -22.00 -3.02
CA ASP A 94 -15.65 -23.32 -2.69
C ASP A 94 -14.33 -23.15 -1.91
N PRO A 95 -14.36 -23.27 -0.56
CA PRO A 95 -13.15 -23.13 0.26
C PRO A 95 -12.12 -24.21 0.01
N ARG A 96 -12.54 -25.42 -0.39
CA ARG A 96 -11.64 -26.55 -0.64
C ARG A 96 -10.87 -26.35 -1.93
N ARG A 97 -11.54 -25.91 -2.99
CA ARG A 97 -10.88 -25.50 -4.24
C ARG A 97 -9.93 -24.33 -4.01
N ALA A 98 -10.34 -23.30 -3.26
CA ALA A 98 -9.47 -22.18 -2.93
C ALA A 98 -8.21 -22.63 -2.18
N ALA A 99 -8.36 -23.49 -1.15
CA ALA A 99 -7.25 -24.05 -0.39
C ALA A 99 -6.32 -24.90 -1.27
N ARG A 100 -6.87 -25.70 -2.20
CA ARG A 100 -6.08 -26.49 -3.15
C ARG A 100 -5.25 -25.59 -4.08
N ILE A 101 -5.87 -24.60 -4.71
CA ILE A 101 -5.17 -23.63 -5.57
C ILE A 101 -4.07 -22.91 -4.78
N TRP A 102 -4.34 -22.52 -3.53
CA TRP A 102 -3.32 -21.93 -2.64
C TRP A 102 -2.12 -22.85 -2.40
N ARG A 103 -2.36 -24.15 -2.15
CA ARG A 103 -1.28 -25.14 -1.99
C ARG A 103 -0.51 -25.36 -3.29
N GLU A 104 -1.20 -25.47 -4.42
CA GLU A 104 -0.59 -25.66 -5.75
C GLU A 104 0.27 -24.47 -6.16
N MET A 105 -0.15 -23.24 -5.84
CA MET A 105 0.64 -22.02 -6.06
C MET A 105 1.85 -21.90 -5.12
N GLY A 106 2.09 -22.88 -4.24
CA GLY A 106 3.16 -22.82 -3.24
C GLY A 106 3.02 -21.60 -2.34
N ALA A 107 1.78 -21.15 -2.09
CA ALA A 107 1.56 -20.01 -1.24
C ALA A 107 2.05 -20.34 0.18
N PRO A 108 2.79 -19.43 0.82
CA PRO A 108 3.45 -19.73 2.08
C PRO A 108 2.42 -20.08 3.15
N VAL A 109 2.54 -21.30 3.70
CA VAL A 109 1.64 -21.88 4.71
C VAL A 109 1.94 -21.38 6.12
N SER A 110 3.03 -20.65 6.32
CA SER A 110 3.40 -20.05 7.61
C SER A 110 3.89 -18.61 7.44
N ALA A 111 3.94 -17.87 8.55
CA ALA A 111 4.45 -16.50 8.57
C ALA A 111 5.94 -16.45 8.19
N GLU A 112 6.68 -17.45 8.63
CA GLU A 112 8.11 -17.65 8.34
C GLU A 112 8.32 -17.90 6.85
N ALA A 113 7.56 -18.83 6.25
CA ALA A 113 7.62 -19.10 4.81
C ALA A 113 7.24 -17.88 3.96
N ALA A 114 6.32 -17.03 4.45
CA ALA A 114 5.94 -15.80 3.77
C ALA A 114 7.06 -14.75 3.84
N GLN A 115 7.70 -14.62 5.01
CA GLN A 115 8.84 -13.75 5.20
C GLN A 115 10.03 -14.18 4.33
N GLU A 116 10.35 -15.48 4.28
CA GLU A 116 11.39 -16.01 3.40
C GLU A 116 11.11 -15.73 1.92
N ARG A 117 9.85 -15.92 1.48
CA ARG A 117 9.43 -15.57 0.12
C ARG A 117 9.65 -14.09 -0.16
N ASP A 118 9.21 -13.22 0.75
CA ASP A 118 9.32 -11.77 0.58
C ASP A 118 10.77 -11.29 0.61
N GLN A 119 11.62 -11.90 1.44
CA GLN A 119 13.08 -11.68 1.45
C GLN A 119 13.71 -12.10 0.11
N ARG A 120 13.38 -13.31 -0.38
CA ARG A 120 13.85 -13.81 -1.68
C ARG A 120 13.42 -12.90 -2.83
N MET A 121 12.15 -12.51 -2.87
CA MET A 121 11.62 -11.61 -3.91
C MET A 121 12.25 -10.22 -3.83
N SER A 122 12.52 -9.72 -2.63
CA SER A 122 13.23 -8.45 -2.42
C SER A 122 14.68 -8.52 -2.90
N ALA A 123 15.38 -9.64 -2.67
CA ALA A 123 16.74 -9.86 -3.15
C ALA A 123 16.78 -9.96 -4.68
N VAL A 124 15.87 -10.72 -5.30
CA VAL A 124 15.73 -10.83 -6.76
C VAL A 124 15.40 -9.48 -7.37
N GLY A 125 14.47 -8.72 -6.78
CA GLY A 125 14.11 -7.39 -7.26
C GLY A 125 15.25 -6.37 -7.14
N LYS A 126 16.19 -6.53 -6.20
CA LYS A 126 17.42 -5.72 -6.12
C LYS A 126 18.45 -6.15 -7.16
N ALA A 127 18.69 -7.45 -7.33
CA ALA A 127 19.66 -7.98 -8.28
C ALA A 127 19.26 -7.77 -9.76
N GLY A 128 17.96 -7.78 -10.06
CA GLY A 128 17.43 -7.56 -11.42
C GLY A 128 17.35 -6.09 -11.84
N ARG A 129 17.43 -5.14 -10.90
CA ARG A 129 17.43 -3.71 -11.20
C ARG A 129 18.81 -3.26 -11.68
N LYS A 130 19.13 -3.54 -12.94
CA LYS A 130 20.22 -2.85 -13.63
C LYS A 130 19.76 -1.43 -13.93
N GLY A 131 20.35 -0.44 -13.26
CA GLY A 131 20.07 0.96 -13.57
C GLY A 131 20.47 1.23 -15.02
N THR A 132 19.48 1.29 -15.92
CA THR A 132 19.72 1.73 -17.29
C THR A 132 19.53 3.23 -17.32
N VAL A 133 20.65 3.95 -17.42
CA VAL A 133 20.64 5.39 -17.66
C VAL A 133 20.29 5.60 -19.13
N THR A 134 19.21 6.36 -19.36
CA THR A 134 18.76 6.76 -20.69
C THR A 134 18.72 8.29 -20.74
N VAL A 135 18.94 8.87 -21.92
CA VAL A 135 18.85 10.32 -22.13
C VAL A 135 17.43 10.71 -22.56
N CYS A 136 16.86 11.73 -21.93
CA CYS A 136 15.54 12.25 -22.29
C CYS A 136 15.59 12.94 -23.66
N ALA A 137 14.78 12.49 -24.62
CA ALA A 137 14.77 13.07 -25.98
C ALA A 137 14.26 14.52 -26.05
N GLU A 138 13.59 15.04 -25.01
CA GLU A 138 13.07 16.41 -24.97
C GLU A 138 14.01 17.39 -24.25
N CYS A 139 14.48 17.04 -23.05
CA CYS A 139 15.26 17.96 -22.21
C CYS A 139 16.69 17.50 -21.96
N GLN A 140 17.13 16.42 -22.62
CA GLN A 140 18.51 15.90 -22.62
C GLN A 140 19.08 15.52 -21.25
N VAL A 141 18.26 15.52 -20.20
CA VAL A 141 18.69 15.04 -18.87
C VAL A 141 18.82 13.52 -18.88
N GLU A 142 19.84 13.02 -18.22
CA GLU A 142 20.00 11.60 -17.91
C GLU A 142 18.97 11.18 -16.86
N PHE A 143 18.34 10.02 -17.06
CA PHE A 143 17.42 9.46 -16.08
C PHE A 143 17.42 7.94 -16.10
N CYS A 144 17.20 7.33 -14.94
CA CYS A 144 17.05 5.89 -14.81
C CYS A 144 15.59 5.48 -14.98
N ALA A 145 15.26 4.81 -16.08
CA ALA A 145 13.93 4.25 -16.29
C ALA A 145 13.79 2.94 -15.51
N LEU A 146 13.45 3.03 -14.22
CA LEU A 146 13.29 1.89 -13.30
C LEU A 146 12.37 0.76 -13.82
N ILE A 147 11.49 1.06 -14.78
CA ILE A 147 10.59 0.11 -15.44
C ILE A 147 10.67 0.35 -16.95
N ALA A 148 10.83 -0.73 -17.71
CA ALA A 148 10.82 -0.75 -19.18
C ALA A 148 11.83 0.24 -19.82
N ALA A 149 13.07 0.27 -19.32
CA ALA A 149 14.08 1.24 -19.74
C ALA A 149 14.31 1.32 -21.25
N GLY A 150 14.31 0.18 -21.94
CA GLY A 150 14.46 0.12 -23.40
C GLY A 150 13.30 0.76 -24.19
N LYS A 151 12.17 1.09 -23.55
CA LYS A 151 10.98 1.67 -24.21
C LYS A 151 10.74 3.14 -23.85
N ARG A 152 11.38 3.67 -22.80
CA ARG A 152 11.06 5.00 -22.26
C ARG A 152 11.99 6.07 -22.84
N ARG A 153 11.42 6.96 -23.66
CA ARG A 153 12.17 8.05 -24.35
C ARG A 153 12.20 9.39 -23.59
N TYR A 154 11.37 9.55 -22.56
CA TYR A 154 11.21 10.82 -21.85
C TYR A 154 11.26 10.62 -20.32
N CYS A 155 11.92 11.55 -19.62
CA CYS A 155 12.10 11.48 -18.16
C CYS A 155 10.77 11.53 -17.40
N GLY A 156 9.78 12.27 -17.91
CA GLY A 156 8.46 12.39 -17.30
C GLY A 156 7.35 12.72 -18.29
N ARG A 157 6.11 12.74 -17.79
CA ARG A 157 4.90 13.05 -18.58
C ARG A 157 4.97 14.43 -19.22
N SER A 158 5.57 15.41 -18.54
CA SER A 158 5.73 16.77 -19.05
C SER A 158 6.58 16.81 -20.32
N CYS A 159 7.70 16.10 -20.34
CA CYS A 159 8.56 16.00 -21.52
C CYS A 159 7.90 15.25 -22.67
N ALA A 160 7.20 14.15 -22.37
CA ALA A 160 6.43 13.42 -23.38
C ALA A 160 5.33 14.31 -24.01
N ASN A 161 4.62 15.10 -23.19
CA ASN A 161 3.58 16.01 -23.67
C ASN A 161 4.15 17.16 -24.51
N ARG A 162 5.30 17.73 -24.13
CA ARG A 162 5.96 18.78 -24.93
C ARG A 162 6.40 18.25 -26.29
N ALA A 163 7.05 17.09 -26.32
CA ALA A 163 7.45 16.43 -27.56
C ALA A 163 6.24 16.13 -28.46
N ASN A 164 5.14 15.60 -27.91
CA ASN A 164 3.91 15.33 -28.67
C ASN A 164 3.25 16.61 -29.23
N ARG A 165 3.35 17.74 -28.52
CA ARG A 165 2.86 19.03 -29.03
C ARG A 165 3.72 19.60 -30.15
N ARG A 166 5.03 19.33 -30.13
CA ARG A 166 6.00 19.74 -31.16
C ARG A 166 6.03 18.80 -32.36
N ALA A 167 5.57 17.56 -32.19
CA ALA A 167 5.50 16.60 -33.27
C ALA A 167 4.56 17.13 -34.37
N PRO A 168 4.98 17.07 -35.65
CA PRO A 168 4.10 17.44 -36.74
C PRO A 168 2.85 16.57 -36.70
N ARG A 169 1.66 17.18 -36.87
CA ARG A 169 0.41 16.41 -37.01
C ARG A 169 0.62 15.41 -38.14
N ARG A 170 0.38 14.13 -37.87
CA ARG A 170 0.35 13.12 -38.94
C ARG A 170 -0.68 13.58 -39.98
N PRO A 171 -0.32 13.67 -41.27
CA PRO A 171 -1.32 13.92 -42.29
C PRO A 171 -2.31 12.73 -42.26
N GLY A 172 -3.57 13.00 -41.91
CA GLY A 172 -4.65 12.00 -41.96
C GLY A 172 -5.48 11.75 -40.69
N SER A 173 -5.25 12.44 -39.57
CA SER A 173 -6.16 12.35 -38.41
C SER A 173 -7.03 13.61 -38.29
N GLY A 174 -7.96 13.79 -39.23
CA GLY A 174 -9.12 14.67 -39.07
C GLY A 174 -10.30 13.88 -38.49
N PRO A 175 -11.22 14.49 -37.72
CA PRO A 175 -12.44 13.84 -37.25
C PRO A 175 -13.39 13.54 -38.45
N PRO A 176 -14.37 12.61 -38.29
CA PRO A 176 -15.33 12.29 -39.35
C PRO A 176 -16.19 13.50 -39.75
#